data_AF-A0A3D4ZQH9-F1
#
_entry.id   AF-A0A3D4ZQH9-F1
#
_cell.length_a   1.000
_cell.length_b   1.000
_cell.length_c   1.000
_cell.angle_alpha   90.00
_cell.angle_beta   90.00
_cell.angle_gamma   90.00
#
_symmetry.space_group_name_H-M   'P 1'
#
loop_
_entity.id
_entity.type
_entity.pdbx_description
1 polymer ?
#
loop_
_entity_poly.entity_id
_entity_poly.type
_entity_poly.pdbx_seq_one_letter_code
_entity_poly.pdbx_strand_id
1 'polypeptide(L)'
;MQIDIQHIAKLSRLSIENEKVEKFQKEMENIVAMCEKLPPMDGDYTAVDPSNPMRLRRDDVRPSLKREHLLQNAPQTQAGCVVVPKVVE
;
A
#
# COMPACT_ATOMS: atom_id res chain seq x y z
N MET A 1 22.42 10.72 -4.79
CA MET A 1 21.83 9.55 -4.10
C MET A 1 21.32 8.62 -5.18
N GLN A 2 21.80 7.38 -5.27
CA GLN A 2 21.34 6.46 -6.32
C GLN A 2 20.12 5.69 -5.81
N ILE A 3 18.98 5.82 -6.49
CA ILE A 3 17.74 5.15 -6.09
C ILE A 3 17.72 3.74 -6.68
N ASP A 4 17.65 2.73 -5.81
CA ASP A 4 17.51 1.34 -6.23
C ASP A 4 16.05 1.00 -6.53
N ILE A 5 15.69 1.10 -7.83
CA ILE A 5 14.34 0.79 -8.31
C ILE A 5 14.00 -0.69 -8.14
N GLN A 6 14.96 -1.61 -8.27
CA GLN A 6 14.67 -3.05 -8.12
C GLN A 6 14.32 -3.39 -6.67
N HIS A 7 15.03 -2.78 -5.71
CA HIS A 7 14.73 -2.93 -4.30
C HIS A 7 13.33 -2.42 -3.94
N ILE A 8 12.99 -1.20 -4.39
CA ILE A 8 11.68 -0.61 -4.14
C ILE A 8 10.56 -1.42 -4.80
N ALA A 9 10.75 -1.84 -6.06
CA ALA A 9 9.78 -2.67 -6.78
C ALA A 9 9.50 -3.99 -6.03
N LYS A 10 10.54 -4.63 -5.49
CA LYS A 10 10.40 -5.84 -4.68
C LYS A 10 9.57 -5.60 -3.42
N LEU A 11 9.79 -4.50 -2.70
CA LEU A 11 9.01 -4.13 -1.51
C LEU A 11 7.54 -3.87 -1.86
N SER A 12 7.28 -3.24 -3.00
CA SER A 12 5.94 -2.92 -3.49
C SER A 12 5.25 -4.06 -4.25
N ARG A 13 5.88 -5.24 -4.36
CA ARG A 13 5.38 -6.40 -5.14
C ARG A 13 5.13 -6.06 -6.62
N LEU A 14 5.92 -5.16 -7.20
CA LEU A 14 5.89 -4.79 -8.61
C LEU A 14 6.99 -5.53 -9.38
N SER A 15 6.63 -6.04 -10.56
CA SER A 15 7.60 -6.55 -11.53
C SER A 15 7.92 -5.45 -12.54
N ILE A 16 9.20 -5.10 -12.67
CA ILE A 16 9.69 -4.07 -13.59
C ILE A 16 10.69 -4.71 -14.54
N GLU A 17 10.49 -4.52 -15.84
CA GLU A 17 11.43 -4.95 -16.87
C GLU A 17 12.75 -4.17 -16.73
N ASN A 18 13.88 -4.86 -16.91
CA ASN A 18 15.22 -4.27 -16.77
C ASN A 18 15.43 -3.04 -17.66
N GLU A 19 14.85 -3.05 -18.86
CA GLU A 19 14.93 -1.93 -19.83
C GLU A 19 14.26 -0.64 -19.30
N LYS A 20 13.29 -0.77 -18.40
CA LYS A 20 12.54 0.37 -17.82
C LYS A 20 13.17 0.89 -16.53
N VAL A 21 14.13 0.17 -15.95
CA VAL A 21 14.76 0.52 -14.67
C VAL A 21 15.43 1.88 -14.72
N GLU A 22 16.25 2.15 -15.75
CA GLU A 22 16.94 3.46 -15.87
C GLU A 22 15.97 4.62 -16.03
N LYS A 23 14.87 4.42 -16.77
CA LYS A 23 13.83 5.43 -16.94
C LYS A 23 13.17 5.74 -15.59
N PHE A 24 12.73 4.71 -14.87
CA PHE A 24 12.07 4.89 -13.57
C PHE A 24 13.01 5.44 -12.51
N GLN A 25 14.30 5.16 -12.59
CA GLN A 25 15.29 5.76 -11.71
C GLN A 25 15.30 7.28 -11.89
N LYS A 26 15.41 7.76 -13.14
CA LYS A 26 15.40 9.20 -13.45
C LYS A 26 14.08 9.86 -13.05
N GLU A 27 12.95 9.21 -13.33
CA GLU A 27 11.63 9.73 -12.95
C GLU A 27 11.48 9.85 -11.43
N MET A 28 11.93 8.85 -10.67
CA MET A 28 11.89 8.88 -9.21
C MET A 28 12.83 9.95 -8.63
N GLU A 29 14.04 10.09 -9.18
CA GLU A 29 14.97 11.16 -8.80
C GLU A 29 14.34 12.56 -9.02
N ASN A 30 13.63 12.75 -10.13
CA ASN A 30 12.92 14.00 -10.41
C ASN A 30 11.77 14.26 -9.41
N ILE A 31 11.03 13.22 -9.02
CA ILE A 31 9.95 13.33 -8.03
C ILE A 31 10.52 13.70 -6.66
N VAL A 32 11.60 13.05 -6.23
CA VAL A 32 12.26 13.37 -4.96
C VAL A 32 12.78 14.82 -4.97
N ALA A 33 13.43 15.24 -6.07
CA ALA A 33 13.90 16.61 -6.23
C ALA A 33 12.76 17.64 -6.26
N MET A 34 11.56 17.26 -6.71
CA MET A 34 10.36 18.10 -6.60
C MET A 34 9.90 18.20 -5.14
N CYS A 35 9.89 17.10 -4.39
CA CYS A 35 9.54 17.10 -2.96
C CYS A 35 10.52 17.92 -2.11
N GLU A 36 11.81 17.94 -2.46
CA GLU A 36 12.82 18.76 -1.79
C GLU A 36 12.60 20.27 -1.98
N LYS A 37 11.89 20.67 -3.04
CA LYS A 37 11.54 22.08 -3.32
C LYS A 37 10.25 22.52 -2.62
N LEU A 38 9.64 21.65 -1.81
CA LEU A 38 8.47 22.05 -1.03
C LEU A 38 8.87 23.21 -0.09
N PRO A 39 8.09 24.29 -0.05
CA PRO A 39 8.39 25.41 0.83
C PRO A 39 8.37 24.95 2.29
N PRO A 40 9.14 25.61 3.18
CA PRO A 40 9.03 25.35 4.61
C PRO A 40 7.57 25.54 5.03
N MET A 41 7.04 24.57 5.79
CA MET A 41 5.73 24.71 6.41
C MET A 41 5.89 25.55 7.67
N ASP A 42 5.38 26.78 7.63
CA ASP A 42 5.32 27.67 8.79
C ASP A 42 4.09 27.30 9.64
N GLY A 43 4.29 26.57 10.74
CA GLY A 43 3.24 26.25 11.70
C GLY A 43 3.55 25.04 12.58
N ASP A 44 2.93 25.00 13.76
CA ASP A 44 3.08 23.89 14.72
C ASP A 44 2.14 22.72 14.32
N TYR A 45 2.46 22.03 13.22
CA TYR A 45 1.65 20.95 12.63
C TYR A 45 1.90 19.57 13.27
N THR A 46 2.41 19.55 14.50
CA THR A 46 2.91 18.33 15.16
C THR A 46 1.83 17.52 15.87
N ALA A 47 0.57 17.98 15.87
CA ALA A 47 -0.50 17.28 16.55
C ALA A 47 -1.28 16.34 15.61
N VAL A 48 -1.47 15.10 16.06
CA VAL A 48 -2.60 14.26 15.63
C VAL A 48 -3.87 15.10 15.77
N ASP A 49 -4.76 15.05 14.77
CA ASP A 49 -6.01 15.81 14.76
C ASP A 49 -6.76 15.70 16.11
N PRO A 50 -6.81 16.78 16.91
CA PRO A 50 -7.46 16.76 18.23
C PRO A 50 -8.96 16.49 18.15
N SER A 51 -9.57 16.76 16.99
CA SER A 51 -10.99 16.50 16.74
C SER A 51 -11.27 15.02 16.43
N ASN A 52 -10.23 14.23 16.19
CA ASN A 52 -10.31 12.80 15.89
C ASN A 52 -9.55 11.94 16.92
N PRO A 53 -10.01 11.91 18.19
CA PRO A 53 -9.41 11.06 19.20
C PRO A 53 -9.64 9.58 18.89
N MET A 54 -8.76 8.72 19.42
CA MET A 54 -8.94 7.27 19.36
C MET A 54 -10.28 6.87 20.00
N ARG A 55 -11.20 6.31 19.21
CA ARG A 55 -12.49 5.83 19.68
C ARG A 55 -12.49 4.31 19.77
N LEU A 56 -12.78 3.78 20.95
CA LEU A 56 -12.98 2.36 21.13
C LEU A 56 -14.31 1.93 20.49
N ARG A 57 -14.26 0.82 19.76
CA ARG A 57 -15.46 0.13 19.29
C ARG A 57 -16.01 -0.73 20.43
N ARG A 58 -17.33 -0.67 20.67
CA ARG A 58 -18.01 -1.57 21.61
C ARG A 58 -17.90 -3.03 21.15
N ASP A 59 -17.79 -3.94 22.11
CA ASP A 59 -17.69 -5.38 21.86
C ASP A 59 -19.08 -6.03 21.67
N ASP A 60 -19.78 -5.56 20.63
CA ASP A 60 -21.10 -6.08 20.26
C ASP A 60 -20.98 -7.01 19.05
N VAL A 61 -21.58 -8.19 19.14
CA VAL A 61 -21.66 -9.14 18.02
C VAL A 61 -22.56 -8.57 16.93
N ARG A 62 -22.08 -8.57 15.68
CA ARG A 62 -22.85 -8.16 14.49
C ARG A 62 -22.88 -9.29 13.47
N PRO A 63 -23.96 -9.41 12.67
CA PRO A 63 -23.99 -10.37 11.57
C PRO A 63 -22.81 -10.16 10.62
N SER A 64 -22.10 -11.24 10.32
CA SER A 64 -21.06 -11.22 9.27
C SER A 64 -21.69 -11.19 7.88
N LEU A 65 -20.92 -10.76 6.88
CA LEU A 65 -21.34 -10.83 5.49
C LEU A 65 -21.57 -12.29 5.05
N LYS A 66 -22.56 -12.51 4.18
CA LYS A 66 -22.80 -13.83 3.59
C LYS A 66 -21.57 -14.27 2.80
N ARG A 67 -21.16 -15.52 2.99
CA ARG A 67 -19.97 -16.10 2.33
C ARG A 67 -20.02 -15.96 0.81
N GLU A 68 -21.20 -16.13 0.21
CA GLU A 68 -21.44 -15.96 -1.23
C GLU A 68 -21.05 -14.56 -1.72
N HIS A 69 -21.45 -13.51 -0.99
CA HIS A 69 -21.13 -12.12 -1.34
C HIS A 69 -19.64 -11.82 -1.16
N LEU A 70 -19.01 -12.38 -0.11
CA LEU A 70 -17.57 -12.20 0.14
C LEU A 70 -16.71 -12.80 -0.98
N LEU A 71 -17.12 -13.95 -1.51
CA LEU A 71 -16.35 -14.71 -2.50
C LEU A 71 -16.63 -14.28 -3.94
N GLN A 72 -17.62 -13.44 -4.19
CA GLN A 72 -18.05 -13.04 -5.54
C GLN A 72 -16.92 -12.43 -6.39
N ASN A 73 -15.98 -11.71 -5.77
CA ASN A 73 -14.84 -11.07 -6.46
C ASN A 73 -13.53 -11.86 -6.35
N ALA A 74 -13.54 -13.04 -5.73
CA ALA A 74 -12.33 -13.83 -5.57
C ALA A 74 -11.94 -14.46 -6.93
N PRO A 75 -10.67 -14.36 -7.37
CA PRO A 75 -10.23 -14.92 -8.65
C PRO A 75 -10.48 -16.42 -8.80
N GLN A 76 -10.34 -17.17 -7.71
CA GLN A 76 -10.63 -18.59 -7.64
C GLN A 76 -11.12 -18.96 -6.25
N THR A 77 -12.15 -19.80 -6.19
CA THR A 77 -12.76 -20.24 -4.93
C THR A 77 -12.91 -21.75 -4.90
N GLN A 78 -12.64 -22.38 -3.76
CA GLN A 78 -12.83 -23.81 -3.55
C GLN A 78 -13.25 -24.08 -2.11
N ALA A 79 -14.28 -24.91 -1.91
CA ALA A 79 -14.80 -25.30 -0.58
C ALA A 79 -15.09 -24.11 0.38
N GLY A 80 -15.41 -22.92 -0.17
CA GLY A 80 -15.65 -21.71 0.62
C GLY A 80 -14.39 -20.92 0.99
N CYS A 81 -13.23 -21.24 0.40
CA CYS A 81 -11.96 -20.54 0.58
C CYS A 81 -11.55 -19.79 -0.70
N VAL A 82 -10.75 -18.73 -0.54
CA VAL A 82 -10.02 -18.10 -1.65
C VAL A 82 -8.78 -18.94 -1.95
N VAL A 83 -8.64 -19.36 -3.20
CA VAL A 83 -7.51 -20.20 -3.62
C VAL A 83 -6.37 -19.29 -4.06
N VAL A 84 -5.17 -19.56 -3.54
CA VAL A 84 -3.93 -18.87 -3.89
C VAL A 84 -2.85 -19.92 -4.20
N PRO A 85 -1.81 -19.57 -5.00
CA PRO A 85 -0.65 -20.44 -5.17
C PRO A 85 -0.07 -20.82 -3.81
N LYS A 86 0.31 -22.09 -3.66
CA LYS A 86 0.92 -22.59 -2.42
C LYS A 86 2.19 -21.77 -2.15
N VAL A 87 2.22 -21.11 -0.99
CA VAL A 87 3.45 -20.49 -0.49
C VAL A 87 4.34 -21.63 0.00
N VAL A 88 5.45 -21.86 -0.69
CA VAL A 88 6.54 -22.74 -0.27
C VAL A 88 7.78 -21.85 -0.15
N GLU A 89 8.53 -22.01 0.94
CA GLU A 89 9.88 -21.44 1.08
C GLU A 89 10.88 -22.21 0.23
#